data_AF-A0A8J3QQQ7-F1
#
_entry.id   AF-A0A8J3QQQ7-F1
#
_cell.length_a   1.000
_cell.length_b   1.000
_cell.length_c   1.000
_cell.angle_alpha   90.00
_cell.angle_beta   90.00
_cell.angle_gamma   90.00
#
_symmetry.space_group_name_H-M   'P 1'
#
loop_
_entity.id
_entity.type
_entity.pdbx_description
1 polymer ?
#
loop_
_entity_poly.entity_id
_entity_poly.type
_entity_poly.pdbx_seq_one_letter_code
_entity_poly.pdbx_strand_id
1 'polypeptide(L)'
;MDFSLRRAARAAGTTHKVLLYHFDNAEDLLRQAMFRLRERRIDNAMAAATPGSGRPTLAARIRAVWPILKDDASGLRVIDQAIGLVMYDPERYADLGHEAAEQYLPALLSLCPPDWAERRKFEVAQMILAVFRGFLMDWRASGETSRIEAGLEALVRALEREEAADR
;
A
#
# COMPACT_ATOMS: atom_id res chain seq x y z
N MET A 1 1.42 1.30 -23.82
CA MET A 1 2.51 2.26 -24.11
C MET A 1 3.53 2.10 -23.01
N ASP A 2 4.72 1.64 -23.34
CA ASP A 2 5.69 1.20 -22.35
C ASP A 2 6.44 2.37 -21.72
N PHE A 3 6.79 2.21 -20.45
CA PHE A 3 7.59 3.16 -19.68
C PHE A 3 9.01 3.25 -20.27
N SER A 4 9.55 4.47 -20.44
CA SER A 4 10.93 4.66 -20.92
C SER A 4 11.58 5.90 -20.33
N LEU A 5 12.91 5.84 -20.14
CA LEU A 5 13.71 6.95 -19.60
C LEU A 5 13.57 8.24 -20.42
N ARG A 6 13.45 8.17 -21.75
CA ARG A 6 13.25 9.39 -22.56
C ARG A 6 11.93 10.08 -22.26
N ARG A 7 10.86 9.32 -22.05
CA ARG A 7 9.55 9.88 -21.69
C ARG A 7 9.57 10.42 -20.27
N ALA A 8 10.20 9.70 -19.34
CA ALA A 8 10.39 10.17 -17.97
C ALA A 8 11.17 11.49 -17.93
N ALA A 9 12.26 11.60 -18.71
CA ALA A 9 13.06 12.83 -18.79
C ALA A 9 12.23 14.02 -19.27
N ARG A 10 11.45 13.82 -20.35
CA ARG A 10 10.54 14.84 -20.88
C ARG A 10 9.50 15.27 -19.84
N ALA A 11 8.89 14.31 -19.14
CA ALA A 11 7.90 14.59 -18.11
C ALA A 11 8.49 15.34 -16.90
N ALA A 12 9.75 15.05 -16.55
CA ALA A 12 10.49 15.72 -15.48
C ALA A 12 11.16 17.03 -15.91
N GLY A 13 10.99 17.48 -17.16
CA GLY A 13 11.64 18.70 -17.66
C GLY A 13 13.17 18.62 -17.73
N THR A 14 13.73 17.41 -17.85
CA THR A 14 15.17 17.15 -17.90
C THR A 14 15.58 16.40 -19.17
N THR A 15 16.88 16.12 -19.32
CA THR A 15 17.39 15.36 -20.47
C THR A 15 17.53 13.87 -20.15
N HIS A 16 17.46 13.04 -21.18
CA HIS A 16 17.70 11.59 -21.04
C HIS A 16 19.08 11.30 -20.44
N LYS A 17 20.09 12.10 -20.78
CA LYS A 17 21.45 11.99 -20.24
C LYS A 17 21.48 12.24 -18.74
N VAL A 18 20.71 13.19 -18.22
CA VAL A 18 20.60 13.45 -16.77
C VAL A 18 20.01 12.25 -16.04
N LEU A 19 18.94 11.64 -16.57
CA LEU A 19 18.37 10.46 -15.92
C LEU A 19 19.34 9.27 -15.89
N LEU A 20 20.15 9.08 -16.93
CA LEU A 20 21.16 8.01 -16.96
C LEU A 20 22.30 8.20 -15.94
N TYR A 21 22.47 9.40 -15.35
CA TYR A 21 23.39 9.59 -14.22
C TYR A 21 22.82 9.06 -12.90
N HIS A 22 21.49 8.90 -12.81
CA HIS A 22 20.81 8.51 -11.57
C HIS A 22 20.19 7.12 -11.63
N PHE A 23 19.92 6.61 -12.83
CA PHE A 23 19.22 5.37 -13.05
C PHE A 23 19.91 4.54 -14.12
N ASP A 24 20.14 3.26 -13.82
CA ASP A 24 20.81 2.34 -14.75
C ASP A 24 19.95 2.11 -16.00
N ASN A 25 18.64 2.01 -15.81
CA ASN A 25 17.67 1.80 -16.87
C ASN A 25 16.26 2.26 -16.44
N ALA A 26 15.26 2.03 -17.29
CA ALA A 26 13.88 2.43 -17.00
C ALA A 26 13.24 1.62 -15.85
N GLU A 27 13.66 0.37 -15.66
CA GLU A 27 13.18 -0.50 -14.59
C GLU A 27 13.73 -0.06 -13.23
N ASP A 28 15.02 0.29 -13.16
CA ASP A 28 15.62 0.86 -11.95
C ASP A 28 14.95 2.19 -11.55
N LEU A 29 14.69 3.08 -12.51
CA LEU A 29 13.90 4.29 -12.25
C LEU A 29 12.52 3.93 -11.68
N LEU A 30 11.81 2.99 -12.31
CA LEU A 30 10.47 2.58 -11.88
C LEU A 30 10.48 2.00 -10.46
N ARG A 31 11.46 1.15 -10.14
CA ARG A 31 11.67 0.55 -8.82
C ARG A 31 11.91 1.63 -7.76
N GLN A 32 12.87 2.53 -7.98
CA GLN A 32 13.16 3.62 -7.05
C GLN A 32 11.98 4.59 -6.87
N ALA A 33 11.29 4.94 -7.96
CA ALA A 33 10.10 5.78 -7.88
C ALA A 33 8.98 5.10 -7.09
N MET A 34 8.76 3.80 -7.32
CA MET A 34 7.75 3.02 -6.62
C MET A 34 8.04 2.92 -5.12
N PHE A 35 9.31 2.73 -4.74
CA PHE A 35 9.75 2.76 -3.35
C PHE A 35 9.36 4.08 -2.67
N ARG A 36 9.70 5.23 -3.27
CA ARG A 36 9.34 6.55 -2.72
C ARG A 36 7.82 6.78 -2.63
N LEU A 37 7.06 6.31 -3.61
CA LEU A 37 5.60 6.44 -3.59
C LEU A 37 4.98 5.60 -2.46
N ARG A 38 5.53 4.42 -2.19
CA ARG A 38 5.10 3.56 -1.06
C ARG A 38 5.45 4.18 0.28
N GLU A 39 6.67 4.70 0.46
CA GLU A 39 7.05 5.48 1.66
C GLU A 39 6.01 6.56 1.94
N ARG A 40 5.71 7.39 0.94
CA ARG A 40 4.71 8.46 1.08
C ARG A 40 3.32 7.95 1.43
N ARG A 41 2.88 6.82 0.85
CA ARG A 41 1.59 6.20 1.17
C ARG A 41 1.56 5.70 2.62
N ILE A 42 2.64 5.06 3.06
CA ILE A 42 2.80 4.53 4.41
C ILE A 42 2.79 5.68 5.41
N ASP A 43 3.56 6.74 5.18
CA ASP A 43 3.61 7.91 6.06
C ASP A 43 2.23 8.56 6.24
N ASN A 44 1.52 8.77 5.13
CA ASN A 44 0.16 9.32 5.17
C ASN A 44 -0.81 8.39 5.92
N ALA A 45 -0.71 7.06 5.71
CA ALA A 45 -1.54 6.08 6.40
C ALA A 45 -1.24 6.05 7.91
N MET A 46 0.04 6.07 8.29
CA MET A 46 0.46 6.06 9.70
C MET A 46 0.05 7.33 10.44
N ALA A 47 0.12 8.48 9.77
CA ALA A 47 -0.39 9.75 10.29
C ALA A 47 -1.91 9.67 10.57
N ALA A 48 -2.70 9.08 9.66
CA ALA A 48 -4.13 8.87 9.85
C ALA A 48 -4.44 7.82 10.94
N ALA A 49 -3.61 6.79 11.06
CA ALA A 49 -3.77 5.69 12.03
C ALA A 49 -3.44 6.07 13.48
N THR A 50 -2.80 7.23 13.71
CA THR A 50 -2.36 7.64 15.06
C THR A 50 -2.83 9.06 15.40
N PRO A 51 -4.16 9.33 15.40
CA PRO A 51 -4.66 10.66 15.67
C PRO A 51 -4.55 11.01 17.17
N GLY A 52 -3.58 11.85 17.52
CA GLY A 52 -3.53 12.59 18.79
C GLY A 52 -3.54 11.74 20.08
N SER A 53 -4.14 12.30 21.15
CA SER A 53 -4.14 11.71 22.49
C SER A 53 -5.15 10.57 22.62
N GLY A 54 -4.67 9.33 22.54
CA GLY A 54 -5.45 8.12 22.80
C GLY A 54 -4.70 6.85 22.41
N ARG A 55 -5.24 5.69 22.81
CA ARG A 55 -4.83 4.37 22.28
C ARG A 55 -6.00 3.80 21.48
N PRO A 56 -6.20 4.22 20.22
CA PRO A 56 -7.28 3.69 19.40
C PRO A 56 -7.07 2.19 19.15
N THR A 57 -8.19 1.46 19.08
CA THR A 57 -8.22 0.04 18.70
C THR A 57 -7.64 -0.16 17.29
N LEU A 58 -7.07 -1.32 17.00
CA LEU A 58 -6.60 -1.68 15.65
C LEU A 58 -7.73 -1.49 14.64
N ALA A 59 -8.96 -1.88 14.97
CA ALA A 59 -10.12 -1.66 14.11
C ALA A 59 -10.33 -0.16 13.76
N ALA A 60 -10.22 0.74 14.74
CA ALA A 60 -10.34 2.19 14.51
C ALA A 60 -9.18 2.74 13.66
N ARG A 61 -7.95 2.27 13.91
CA ARG A 61 -6.76 2.64 13.12
C ARG A 61 -6.92 2.23 11.65
N ILE A 62 -7.34 0.99 11.40
CA ILE A 62 -7.56 0.46 10.05
C ILE A 62 -8.68 1.21 9.32
N ARG A 63 -9.77 1.57 10.02
CA ARG A 63 -10.82 2.42 9.43
C ARG A 63 -10.28 3.81 9.04
N ALA A 64 -9.41 4.41 9.85
CA ALA A 64 -8.81 5.72 9.56
C ALA A 64 -7.80 5.69 8.40
N VAL A 65 -7.12 4.57 8.19
CA VAL A 65 -6.19 4.37 7.06
C VAL A 65 -6.94 4.30 5.71
N TRP A 66 -8.14 3.73 5.69
CA TRP A 66 -8.84 3.41 4.45
C TRP A 66 -9.03 4.60 3.49
N PRO A 67 -9.51 5.79 3.91
CA PRO A 67 -9.63 6.95 3.03
C PRO A 67 -8.31 7.36 2.37
N ILE A 68 -7.18 7.21 3.08
CA ILE A 68 -5.84 7.51 2.53
C ILE A 68 -5.48 6.54 1.41
N LEU A 69 -5.83 5.26 1.57
CA LEU A 69 -5.55 4.24 0.55
C LEU A 69 -6.43 4.42 -0.68
N LYS A 70 -7.67 4.87 -0.50
CA LYS A 70 -8.65 5.14 -1.55
C LYS A 70 -8.42 6.48 -2.26
N ASP A 71 -7.64 7.40 -1.69
CA ASP A 71 -7.44 8.73 -2.27
C ASP A 71 -6.72 8.68 -3.63
N ASP A 72 -7.48 8.91 -4.69
CA ASP A 72 -6.97 9.02 -6.06
C ASP A 72 -6.30 10.37 -6.34
N ALA A 73 -6.61 11.43 -5.57
CA ALA A 73 -6.05 12.77 -5.78
C ALA A 73 -4.55 12.83 -5.46
N SER A 74 -4.08 11.96 -4.56
CA SER A 74 -2.66 11.81 -4.22
C SER A 74 -1.76 11.34 -5.38
N GLY A 75 -2.33 10.80 -6.46
CA GLY A 75 -1.58 10.18 -7.56
C GLY A 75 -0.98 8.81 -7.21
N LEU A 76 -1.26 8.28 -6.01
CA LEU A 76 -0.71 7.00 -5.53
C LEU A 76 -1.37 5.77 -6.18
N ARG A 77 -2.37 5.97 -7.05
CA ARG A 77 -3.06 4.89 -7.80
C ARG A 77 -2.10 4.01 -8.61
N VAL A 78 -0.97 4.57 -9.02
CA VAL A 78 0.05 3.86 -9.80
C VAL A 78 0.65 2.68 -9.04
N ILE A 79 0.63 2.72 -7.70
CA ILE A 79 1.08 1.60 -6.86
C ILE A 79 0.20 0.37 -7.10
N ASP A 80 -1.11 0.56 -7.19
CA ASP A 80 -2.06 -0.56 -7.38
C ASP A 80 -1.99 -1.08 -8.83
N GLN A 81 -1.68 -0.21 -9.79
CA GLN A 81 -1.41 -0.62 -11.18
C GLN A 81 -0.13 -1.46 -11.30
N ALA A 82 0.90 -1.14 -10.51
CA ALA A 82 2.13 -1.92 -10.49
C ALA A 82 1.90 -3.35 -10.00
N ILE A 83 0.98 -3.57 -9.05
CA ILE A 83 0.56 -4.93 -8.66
C ILE A 83 -0.06 -5.66 -9.85
N GLY A 84 -0.88 -4.98 -10.66
CA GLY A 84 -1.40 -5.51 -11.92
C GLY A 84 -0.31 -5.95 -12.90
N LEU A 85 0.76 -5.17 -13.03
CA LEU A 85 1.92 -5.52 -13.86
C LEU A 85 2.67 -6.75 -13.33
N VAL A 86 2.89 -6.83 -12.01
CA VAL A 86 3.51 -7.99 -11.36
C VAL A 86 2.70 -9.27 -11.60
N MET A 87 1.36 -9.19 -11.55
CA MET A 87 0.50 -10.34 -11.84
C MET A 87 0.50 -10.74 -13.32
N TYR A 88 0.69 -9.78 -14.22
CA TYR A 88 0.71 -10.03 -15.66
C TYR A 88 2.03 -10.65 -16.14
N ASP A 89 3.16 -10.15 -15.65
CA ASP A 89 4.51 -10.59 -16.04
C ASP A 89 5.43 -10.61 -14.80
N PRO A 90 5.33 -11.66 -13.96
CA PRO A 90 6.04 -11.72 -12.69
C PRO A 90 7.55 -11.85 -12.86
N GLU A 91 8.04 -12.44 -13.97
CA GLU A 91 9.48 -12.53 -14.25
C GLU A 91 10.07 -11.15 -14.47
N ARG A 92 9.37 -10.30 -15.22
CA ARG A 92 9.83 -8.94 -15.54
C ARG A 92 9.65 -7.94 -14.40
N TYR A 93 8.66 -8.14 -13.53
CA TYR A 93 8.29 -7.15 -12.51
C TYR A 93 8.43 -7.66 -11.07
N ALA A 94 9.14 -8.77 -10.84
CA ALA A 94 9.28 -9.41 -9.52
C ALA A 94 9.65 -8.43 -8.40
N ASP A 95 10.62 -7.55 -8.65
CA ASP A 95 11.12 -6.58 -7.68
C ASP A 95 10.04 -5.58 -7.24
N LEU A 96 9.14 -5.19 -8.14
CA LEU A 96 8.00 -4.35 -7.79
C LEU A 96 7.05 -5.08 -6.82
N GLY A 97 6.92 -6.40 -6.92
CA GLY A 97 6.06 -7.20 -6.05
C GLY A 97 6.66 -7.44 -4.67
N HIS A 98 7.92 -7.89 -4.63
CA HIS A 98 8.61 -8.30 -3.41
C HIS A 98 8.79 -7.12 -2.44
N GLU A 99 9.37 -6.02 -2.93
CA GLU A 99 9.63 -4.81 -2.13
C GLU A 99 8.33 -4.20 -1.55
N ALA A 100 7.17 -4.47 -2.15
CA ALA A 100 5.90 -3.97 -1.66
C ALA A 100 5.53 -4.61 -0.32
N ALA A 101 5.64 -5.94 -0.21
CA ALA A 101 5.30 -6.63 1.03
C ALA A 101 6.26 -6.23 2.17
N GLU A 102 7.55 -6.11 1.86
CA GLU A 102 8.59 -5.69 2.81
C GLU A 102 8.38 -4.27 3.35
N GLN A 103 7.85 -3.34 2.55
CA GLN A 103 7.58 -1.97 2.99
C GLN A 103 6.30 -1.85 3.83
N TYR A 104 5.21 -2.52 3.44
CA TYR A 104 3.92 -2.37 4.12
C TYR A 104 3.81 -3.17 5.41
N LEU A 105 4.40 -4.36 5.47
CA LEU A 105 4.21 -5.27 6.60
C LEU A 105 4.75 -4.70 7.93
N PRO A 106 5.94 -4.09 8.01
CA PRO A 106 6.44 -3.47 9.25
C PRO A 106 5.50 -2.39 9.78
N ALA A 107 4.93 -1.56 8.90
CA ALA A 107 3.97 -0.53 9.27
C ALA A 107 2.70 -1.15 9.88
N LEU A 108 2.14 -2.19 9.26
CA LEU A 108 0.96 -2.89 9.79
C LEU A 108 1.24 -3.59 11.12
N LEU A 109 2.38 -4.24 11.27
CA LEU A 109 2.81 -4.86 12.54
C LEU A 109 2.89 -3.81 13.65
N SER A 110 3.36 -2.60 13.35
CA SER A 110 3.44 -1.51 14.32
C SER A 110 2.09 -0.96 14.79
N LEU A 111 1.01 -1.22 14.03
CA LEU A 111 -0.35 -0.84 14.41
C LEU A 111 -1.02 -1.87 15.32
N CYS A 112 -0.53 -3.11 15.35
CA CYS A 112 -1.09 -4.16 16.18
C CYS A 112 -0.90 -3.85 17.68
N PRO A 113 -1.82 -4.34 18.55
CA PRO A 113 -1.66 -4.20 20.00
C PRO A 113 -0.29 -4.73 20.49
N PRO A 114 0.38 -4.01 21.40
CA PRO A 114 1.75 -4.34 21.82
C PRO A 114 1.84 -5.66 22.59
N ASP A 115 0.76 -6.04 23.26
CA ASP A 115 0.57 -7.23 24.08
C ASP A 115 0.29 -8.51 23.28
N TRP A 116 -0.02 -8.41 21.98
CA TRP A 116 -0.18 -9.57 21.13
C TRP A 116 1.14 -10.32 20.90
N ALA A 117 1.05 -11.65 20.86
CA ALA A 117 2.16 -12.49 20.41
C ALA A 117 2.55 -12.16 18.95
N GLU A 118 3.84 -12.20 18.65
CA GLU A 118 4.37 -11.84 17.32
C GLU A 118 3.73 -12.63 16.17
N ARG A 119 3.48 -13.92 16.38
CA ARG A 119 2.77 -14.77 15.42
C ARG A 119 1.40 -14.22 15.07
N ARG A 120 0.65 -13.76 16.08
CA ARG A 120 -0.69 -13.20 15.89
C ARG A 120 -0.63 -11.87 15.15
N LYS A 121 0.30 -10.98 15.54
CA LYS A 121 0.53 -9.71 14.83
C LYS A 121 0.78 -9.97 13.35
N PHE A 122 1.62 -10.95 13.02
CA PHE A 122 1.91 -11.34 11.65
C PHE A 122 0.67 -11.86 10.91
N GLU A 123 -0.07 -12.81 11.49
CA GLU A 123 -1.29 -13.38 10.87
C GLU A 123 -2.33 -12.29 10.57
N VAL A 124 -2.60 -11.39 11.53
CA VAL A 124 -3.56 -10.30 11.38
C VAL A 124 -3.06 -9.22 10.39
N ALA A 125 -1.79 -8.83 10.47
CA ALA A 125 -1.21 -7.85 9.54
C ALA A 125 -1.24 -8.36 8.09
N GLN A 126 -0.93 -9.65 7.87
CA GLN A 126 -1.02 -10.27 6.55
C GLN A 126 -2.46 -10.31 6.03
N MET A 127 -3.43 -10.64 6.88
CA MET A 127 -4.85 -10.56 6.53
C MET A 127 -5.24 -9.14 6.10
N ILE A 128 -4.89 -8.12 6.87
CA ILE A 128 -5.20 -6.72 6.55
C ILE A 128 -4.58 -6.32 5.20
N LEU A 129 -3.30 -6.66 4.98
CA LEU A 129 -2.60 -6.36 3.74
C LEU A 129 -3.28 -7.00 2.52
N ALA A 130 -3.65 -8.28 2.63
CA ALA A 130 -4.32 -9.01 1.56
C ALA A 130 -5.71 -8.42 1.26
N VAL A 131 -6.50 -8.12 2.30
CA VAL A 131 -7.84 -7.55 2.15
C VAL A 131 -7.79 -6.16 1.52
N PHE A 132 -6.89 -5.28 1.98
CA PHE A 132 -6.71 -3.95 1.38
C PHE A 132 -6.30 -4.01 -0.08
N ARG A 133 -5.34 -4.87 -0.44
CA ARG A 133 -4.96 -5.08 -1.85
C ARG A 133 -6.16 -5.55 -2.68
N GLY A 134 -6.94 -6.50 -2.16
CA GLY A 134 -8.16 -6.99 -2.80
C GLY A 134 -9.20 -5.89 -3.03
N PHE A 135 -9.48 -5.06 -2.03
CA PHE A 135 -10.43 -3.95 -2.16
C PHE A 135 -9.96 -2.89 -3.15
N LEU A 136 -8.69 -2.52 -3.11
CA LEU A 136 -8.13 -1.55 -4.05
C LEU A 136 -8.18 -2.08 -5.48
N MET A 137 -7.87 -3.36 -5.68
CA MET A 137 -7.97 -4.00 -7.00
C MET A 137 -9.43 -4.06 -7.51
N ASP A 138 -10.36 -4.52 -6.67
CA ASP A 138 -11.80 -4.59 -7.01
C ASP A 138 -12.36 -3.21 -7.31
N TRP A 139 -12.05 -2.21 -6.48
CA TRP A 139 -12.46 -0.83 -6.69
C TRP A 139 -11.92 -0.25 -8.01
N ARG A 140 -10.66 -0.53 -8.34
CA ARG A 140 -10.04 -0.01 -9.58
C ARG A 140 -10.54 -0.72 -10.83
N ALA A 141 -10.99 -1.96 -10.71
CA ALA A 141 -11.59 -2.71 -11.81
C ALA A 141 -13.07 -2.34 -12.03
N SER A 142 -13.85 -2.19 -10.96
CA SER A 142 -15.31 -2.00 -11.02
C SER A 142 -15.77 -0.55 -10.91
N GLY A 143 -15.02 0.31 -10.23
CA GLY A 143 -15.44 1.65 -9.81
C GLY A 143 -16.49 1.65 -8.68
N GLU A 144 -16.96 0.49 -8.23
CA GLU A 144 -18.07 0.38 -7.29
C GLU A 144 -17.59 0.55 -5.84
N THR A 145 -18.04 1.64 -5.21
CA THR A 145 -17.62 2.01 -3.86
C THR A 145 -18.42 1.30 -2.76
N SER A 146 -19.69 1.00 -2.99
CA SER A 146 -20.56 0.36 -1.99
C SER A 146 -20.05 -1.03 -1.58
N ARG A 147 -19.56 -1.81 -2.56
CA ARG A 147 -19.05 -3.17 -2.35
C ARG A 147 -17.83 -3.21 -1.44
N ILE A 148 -16.86 -2.33 -1.70
CA ILE A 148 -15.62 -2.25 -0.89
C ILE A 148 -15.89 -1.67 0.50
N GLU A 149 -16.85 -0.76 0.64
CA GLU A 149 -17.26 -0.21 1.95
C GLU A 149 -17.92 -1.29 2.81
N ALA A 150 -18.82 -2.10 2.25
CA ALA A 150 -19.40 -3.24 2.96
C ALA A 150 -18.33 -4.27 3.40
N GLY A 151 -17.33 -4.51 2.54
CA GLY A 151 -16.18 -5.35 2.87
C GLY A 151 -15.33 -4.78 4.00
N LEU A 152 -15.04 -3.48 3.99
CA LEU A 152 -14.32 -2.80 5.05
C LEU A 152 -15.03 -2.92 6.39
N GLU A 153 -16.35 -2.75 6.42
CA GLU A 153 -17.16 -2.93 7.62
C GLU A 153 -17.06 -4.36 8.19
N ALA A 154 -16.98 -5.37 7.32
CA ALA A 154 -16.76 -6.75 7.75
C ALA A 154 -15.34 -6.96 8.31
N LEU A 155 -14.31 -6.36 7.70
CA LEU A 155 -12.93 -6.39 8.21
C LEU A 155 -12.85 -5.74 9.58
N VAL A 156 -13.42 -4.56 9.78
CA VAL A 156 -13.45 -3.87 11.08
C VAL A 156 -14.05 -4.78 12.15
N ARG A 157 -15.22 -5.38 11.91
CA ARG A 157 -15.84 -6.29 12.88
C ARG A 157 -14.98 -7.52 13.18
N ALA A 158 -14.19 -8.00 12.20
CA ALA A 158 -13.25 -9.08 12.43
C ALA A 158 -12.10 -8.65 13.35
N LEU A 159 -11.54 -7.46 13.13
CA LEU A 159 -10.47 -6.90 13.97
C LEU A 159 -10.94 -6.61 15.40
N GLU A 160 -12.17 -6.14 15.57
CA GLU A 160 -12.78 -5.97 16.91
C GLU A 160 -12.86 -7.30 17.67
N ARG A 161 -13.20 -8.40 16.97
CA ARG A 161 -13.20 -9.74 17.56
C ARG A 161 -11.80 -10.24 17.88
N GLU A 162 -10.83 -9.96 17.01
CA GLU A 162 -9.42 -10.28 17.30
C GLU A 162 -8.97 -9.59 18.59
N GLU A 163 -9.20 -8.29 18.74
CA GLU A 163 -8.83 -7.57 19.97
C GLU A 163 -9.60 -8.02 21.22
N ALA A 164 -10.85 -8.45 21.06
CA ALA A 164 -11.65 -8.93 22.19
C ALA A 164 -11.25 -10.34 22.67
N ALA A 165 -10.70 -11.18 21.79
CA ALA A 165 -10.33 -12.56 22.14
C ALA A 165 -9.16 -12.66 23.16
N ASP A 166 -8.44 -11.56 23.40
CA ASP A 166 -7.36 -11.45 24.40
C ASP A 166 -7.79 -10.78 25.72
N ARG A 167 -9.04 -10.35 25.85
CA ARG A 167 -9.58 -9.77 27.09
C ARG A 167 -10.33 -10.82 27.91
#